data_AF-A0A1H9KKP5-F1
#
_entry.id   AF-A0A1H9KKP5-F1
#
_cell.length_a   1.000
_cell.length_b   1.000
_cell.length_c   1.000
_cell.angle_alpha   90.00
_cell.angle_beta   90.00
_cell.angle_gamma   90.00
#
_symmetry.space_group_name_H-M   'P 1'
#
loop_
_entity.id
_entity.type
_entity.pdbx_description
1 polymer ?
#
loop_
_entity_poly.entity_id
_entity_poly.type
_entity_poly.pdbx_seq_one_letter_code
_entity_poly.pdbx_strand_id
1 'polypeptide(L)'
;MWLPLPTAQGYKGQALRVLNKTFFQYPFSFDLDIQLKKLLSKNLDSLTHATTTMAIFFLFKKNNGAKRSEAILNWIAMSTFELKTHQVGKTYSNPHFFILNKGLNSGKPLLKSCANCFVVTTTTEEVKHTLFHLSMMLQIGGFYAYYLKGSVIPFISIDACRNTLKNSYSSLFYDAIQLQKHINIVSAINKKEKELHKIISKMADLKVSYIQSLFSKMQKEAI
;
A
#
# COMPACT_ATOMS: atom_id res chain seq x y z
N MET A 1 2.43 -22.04 3.47
CA MET A 1 1.61 -21.52 4.59
C MET A 1 1.72 -20.00 4.59
N TRP A 2 0.76 -19.31 3.99
CA TRP A 2 0.75 -17.84 3.89
C TRP A 2 0.38 -17.22 5.25
N LEU A 3 1.19 -16.29 5.75
CA LEU A 3 0.85 -15.53 6.95
C LEU A 3 -0.32 -14.56 6.65
N PRO A 4 -1.36 -14.50 7.48
CA PRO A 4 -2.48 -13.61 7.27
C PRO A 4 -2.09 -12.16 7.59
N LEU A 5 -2.60 -11.21 6.79
CA LEU A 5 -2.56 -9.79 7.13
C LEU A 5 -3.39 -9.55 8.41
N PRO A 6 -2.89 -8.78 9.38
CA PRO A 6 -3.53 -8.67 10.69
C PRO A 6 -4.78 -7.79 10.64
N THR A 7 -5.89 -8.29 11.17
CA THR A 7 -7.24 -7.71 11.14
C THR A 7 -7.36 -6.37 11.87
N ALA A 8 -7.98 -5.39 11.21
CA ALA A 8 -8.12 -3.97 11.56
C ALA A 8 -9.04 -3.64 12.77
N GLN A 9 -8.98 -4.40 13.87
CA GLN A 9 -9.62 -4.02 15.14
C GLN A 9 -8.57 -3.97 16.25
N GLY A 10 -8.16 -2.75 16.64
CA GLY A 10 -7.22 -2.51 17.75
C GLY A 10 -6.03 -1.58 17.47
N TYR A 11 -5.94 -0.97 16.28
CA TYR A 11 -4.80 -0.16 15.89
C TYR A 11 -4.91 1.29 16.36
N LYS A 12 -4.59 1.54 17.63
CA LYS A 12 -4.05 2.85 18.02
C LYS A 12 -3.07 2.84 19.21
N GLY A 13 -2.87 1.71 19.88
CA GLY A 13 -1.94 1.66 21.03
C GLY A 13 -1.15 0.36 21.25
N GLN A 14 -1.49 -0.74 20.56
CA GLN A 14 -0.87 -2.04 20.80
C GLN A 14 0.21 -2.40 19.77
N ALA A 15 0.08 -2.03 18.50
CA ALA A 15 1.08 -2.35 17.47
C ALA A 15 2.46 -1.71 17.74
N LEU A 16 2.50 -0.45 18.17
CA LEU A 16 3.72 0.25 18.61
C LEU A 16 4.33 -0.37 19.88
N ARG A 17 3.49 -0.90 20.77
CA ARG A 17 3.92 -1.53 22.04
C ARG A 17 4.44 -2.96 21.84
N VAL A 18 3.91 -3.67 20.86
CA VAL A 18 4.35 -5.02 20.45
C VAL A 18 5.64 -4.93 19.63
N LEU A 19 5.74 -3.98 18.69
CA LEU A 19 6.99 -3.74 17.93
C LEU A 19 8.17 -3.43 18.84
N ASN A 20 7.98 -2.65 19.92
CA ASN A 20 9.04 -2.36 20.89
C ASN A 20 9.40 -3.54 21.82
N LYS A 21 8.51 -4.53 22.00
CA LYS A 21 8.77 -5.69 22.88
C LYS A 21 9.37 -6.89 22.15
N THR A 22 9.06 -7.09 20.87
CA THR A 22 9.60 -8.24 20.11
C THR A 22 10.94 -7.97 19.44
N PHE A 23 11.37 -6.71 19.35
CA PHE A 23 12.65 -6.35 18.70
C PHE A 23 13.90 -6.53 19.59
N PHE A 24 13.73 -6.80 20.89
CA PHE A 24 14.85 -6.80 21.86
C PHE A 24 15.36 -8.19 22.28
N GLN A 25 14.94 -9.28 21.63
CA GLN A 25 15.26 -10.64 22.08
C GLN A 25 16.06 -11.52 21.10
N TYR A 26 16.83 -10.93 20.17
CA TYR A 26 17.77 -11.71 19.36
C TYR A 26 19.11 -10.97 19.21
N PRO A 27 20.23 -11.54 19.72
CA PRO A 27 21.55 -11.00 19.47
C PRO A 27 22.03 -11.56 18.13
N PHE A 28 21.82 -10.82 17.04
CA PHE A 28 22.54 -11.04 15.79
C PHE A 28 22.88 -9.69 15.17
N SER A 29 24.18 -9.38 15.08
CA SER A 29 24.80 -8.08 14.75
C SER A 29 24.06 -7.29 13.67
N PHE A 30 23.55 -6.08 13.95
CA PHE A 30 24.27 -4.78 14.08
C PHE A 30 24.91 -4.27 12.78
N ASP A 31 24.10 -4.07 11.73
CA ASP A 31 24.46 -3.12 10.63
C ASP A 31 23.23 -2.60 9.86
N LEU A 32 22.24 -3.48 9.62
CA LEU A 32 20.99 -3.09 8.94
C LEU A 32 20.15 -2.07 9.72
N ASP A 33 20.22 -2.14 11.05
CA ASP A 33 19.47 -1.26 11.98
C ASP A 33 20.01 0.18 11.95
N ILE A 34 21.30 0.38 11.68
CA ILE A 34 21.92 1.72 11.59
C ILE A 34 21.54 2.40 10.28
N GLN A 35 21.56 1.67 9.15
CA GLN A 35 21.14 2.23 7.87
C GLN A 35 19.64 2.54 7.86
N LEU A 36 18.80 1.64 8.38
CA LEU A 36 17.35 1.87 8.47
C LEU A 36 17.02 3.01 9.43
N LYS A 37 17.70 3.12 10.58
CA LYS A 37 17.56 4.27 11.49
C LYS A 37 18.05 5.58 10.88
N LYS A 38 19.14 5.60 10.11
CA LYS A 38 19.60 6.80 9.38
C LYS A 38 18.61 7.22 8.29
N LEU A 39 17.95 6.27 7.65
CA LEU A 39 16.99 6.51 6.58
C LEU A 39 15.61 6.93 7.13
N LEU A 40 15.24 6.39 8.30
CA LEU A 40 14.05 6.79 9.06
C LEU A 40 14.25 8.16 9.72
N SER A 41 15.39 8.43 10.38
CA SER A 41 15.62 9.70 11.09
C SER A 41 15.63 10.90 10.15
N LYS A 42 16.27 10.79 8.98
CA LYS A 42 16.27 11.85 7.96
C LYS A 42 14.89 12.17 7.36
N ASN A 43 13.93 11.26 7.48
CA ASN A 43 12.57 11.42 6.95
C ASN A 43 11.51 11.61 8.06
N LEU A 44 11.85 11.44 9.34
CA LEU A 44 10.94 11.63 10.46
C LEU A 44 10.85 13.10 10.88
N ASP A 45 11.93 13.85 10.71
CA ASP A 45 11.98 15.30 11.01
C ASP A 45 11.16 16.14 10.00
N SER A 46 10.93 15.61 8.78
CA SER A 46 9.95 16.19 7.83
C SER A 46 8.52 15.72 8.10
N LEU A 47 8.35 14.64 8.86
CA LEU A 47 7.04 14.07 9.22
C LEU A 47 6.44 14.74 10.45
N THR A 48 7.23 15.28 11.38
CA THR A 48 6.72 16.00 12.57
C THR A 48 6.06 17.33 12.22
N HIS A 49 6.56 18.02 11.19
CA HIS A 49 5.84 19.14 10.56
C HIS A 49 4.59 18.65 9.80
N ALA A 50 4.65 17.49 9.14
CA ALA A 50 3.52 16.90 8.40
C ALA A 50 2.38 16.38 9.31
N THR A 51 2.67 15.88 10.51
CA THR A 51 1.64 15.44 11.48
C THR A 51 0.90 16.62 12.10
N THR A 52 1.61 17.74 12.29
CA THR A 52 1.02 18.98 12.80
C THR A 52 0.13 19.62 11.73
N THR A 53 0.54 19.60 10.46
CA THR A 53 -0.31 20.06 9.34
C THR A 53 -1.43 19.10 8.98
N MET A 54 -1.27 17.78 9.14
CA MET A 54 -2.38 16.80 8.96
C MET A 54 -3.43 16.91 10.06
N ALA A 55 -3.04 17.21 11.31
CA ALA A 55 -3.98 17.52 12.39
C ALA A 55 -4.73 18.84 12.12
N ILE A 56 -4.03 19.86 11.60
CA ILE A 56 -4.64 21.13 11.16
C ILE A 56 -5.56 20.92 9.93
N PHE A 57 -5.21 20.03 9.00
CA PHE A 57 -6.02 19.69 7.82
C PHE A 57 -7.31 18.93 8.19
N PHE A 58 -7.24 18.02 9.18
CA PHE A 58 -8.43 17.38 9.73
C PHE A 58 -9.32 18.34 10.55
N LEU A 59 -8.73 19.40 11.15
CA LEU A 59 -9.46 20.44 11.88
C LEU A 59 -10.08 21.51 10.98
N PHE A 60 -9.62 21.67 9.72
CA PHE A 60 -10.16 22.68 8.79
C PHE A 60 -11.50 22.30 8.13
N LYS A 61 -12.08 21.13 8.46
CA LYS A 61 -13.39 20.70 7.93
C LYS A 61 -14.58 21.23 8.76
N LYS A 62 -14.48 22.47 9.26
CA LYS A 62 -15.62 23.18 9.87
C LYS A 62 -15.45 24.69 9.69
N ASN A 63 -15.62 25.19 8.47
CA ASN A 63 -16.09 26.57 8.27
C ASN A 63 -16.79 26.71 6.91
N ASN A 64 -17.98 27.30 6.96
CA ASN A 64 -18.96 27.35 5.89
C ASN A 64 -18.54 28.35 4.80
N GLY A 65 -17.83 27.86 3.77
CA GLY A 65 -17.55 28.57 2.51
C GLY A 65 -17.19 27.64 1.32
N ALA A 66 -17.30 26.32 1.52
CA ALA A 66 -16.58 25.30 0.73
C ALA A 66 -17.28 24.80 -0.55
N LYS A 67 -18.55 25.13 -0.81
CA LYS A 67 -19.33 24.45 -1.86
C LYS A 67 -18.87 24.72 -3.30
N ARG A 68 -18.34 25.91 -3.60
CA ARG A 68 -17.95 26.30 -4.98
C ARG A 68 -16.54 25.84 -5.36
N SER A 69 -15.59 25.88 -4.44
CA SER A 69 -14.24 25.35 -4.64
C SER A 69 -14.22 23.81 -4.63
N GLU A 70 -15.05 23.18 -3.79
CA GLU A 70 -15.25 21.73 -3.79
C GLU A 70 -15.86 21.25 -5.10
N ALA A 71 -16.79 22.01 -5.71
CA ALA A 71 -17.33 21.71 -7.03
C ALA A 71 -16.27 21.81 -8.15
N ILE A 72 -15.40 22.82 -8.12
CA ILE A 72 -14.31 22.99 -9.10
C ILE A 72 -13.24 21.90 -8.94
N LEU A 73 -12.81 21.60 -7.71
CA LEU A 73 -11.91 20.47 -7.43
C LEU A 73 -12.56 19.13 -7.79
N ASN A 74 -13.85 18.98 -7.54
CA ASN A 74 -14.60 17.81 -7.95
C ASN A 74 -14.69 17.68 -9.47
N TRP A 75 -14.76 18.78 -10.21
CA TRP A 75 -14.74 18.80 -11.68
C TRP A 75 -13.35 18.50 -12.23
N ILE A 76 -12.29 19.10 -11.68
CA ILE A 76 -10.89 18.83 -12.06
C ILE A 76 -10.51 17.38 -11.75
N ALA A 77 -11.00 16.82 -10.64
CA ALA A 77 -10.72 15.42 -10.30
C ALA A 77 -11.70 14.42 -10.95
N MET A 78 -12.87 14.86 -11.43
CA MET A 78 -13.72 14.05 -12.34
C MET A 78 -13.23 14.12 -13.78
N SER A 79 -12.49 15.17 -14.17
CA SER A 79 -11.88 15.26 -15.50
C SER A 79 -10.59 14.44 -15.62
N THR A 80 -10.03 13.91 -14.53
CA THR A 80 -8.76 13.16 -14.55
C THR A 80 -8.92 11.65 -14.73
N PHE A 81 -9.97 11.03 -14.18
CA PHE A 81 -10.20 9.59 -14.34
C PHE A 81 -11.67 9.18 -14.18
N GLU A 82 -12.02 8.06 -14.82
CA GLU A 82 -13.32 7.41 -14.66
C GLU A 82 -13.16 6.06 -13.93
N LEU A 83 -14.00 5.82 -12.91
CA LEU A 83 -14.02 4.56 -12.13
C LEU A 83 -15.36 3.84 -12.35
N LYS A 84 -15.28 2.63 -12.93
CA LYS A 84 -16.43 1.74 -13.21
C LYS A 84 -16.20 0.35 -12.64
N THR A 85 -17.26 -0.44 -12.49
CA THR A 85 -17.14 -1.87 -12.23
C THR A 85 -16.68 -2.59 -13.50
N HIS A 86 -15.65 -3.43 -13.40
CA HIS A 86 -15.20 -4.22 -14.54
C HIS A 86 -16.24 -5.28 -14.89
N GLN A 87 -16.46 -5.49 -16.19
CA GLN A 87 -17.30 -6.54 -16.72
C GLN A 87 -16.42 -7.56 -17.45
N VAL A 88 -16.61 -8.84 -17.15
CA VAL A 88 -15.86 -9.93 -17.78
C VAL A 88 -16.06 -9.91 -19.29
N GLY A 89 -14.97 -10.01 -20.04
CA GLY A 89 -14.97 -9.95 -21.52
C GLY A 89 -14.89 -8.54 -22.11
N LYS A 90 -14.96 -7.49 -21.29
CA LYS A 90 -14.81 -6.10 -21.75
C LYS A 90 -13.35 -5.71 -21.93
N THR A 91 -13.02 -5.17 -23.10
CA THR A 91 -11.73 -4.54 -23.40
C THR A 91 -11.84 -3.01 -23.26
N TYR A 92 -10.72 -2.36 -22.95
CA TYR A 92 -10.65 -0.91 -22.77
C TYR A 92 -9.54 -0.36 -23.67
N SER A 93 -9.87 0.59 -24.53
CA SER A 93 -8.94 1.23 -25.46
C SER A 93 -8.03 2.25 -24.78
N ASN A 94 -8.56 2.97 -23.80
CA ASN A 94 -7.84 4.01 -23.10
C ASN A 94 -6.85 3.41 -22.07
N PRO A 95 -5.79 4.15 -21.69
CA PRO A 95 -4.92 3.76 -20.58
C PRO A 95 -5.74 3.43 -19.33
N HIS A 96 -5.57 2.23 -18.79
CA HIS A 96 -6.38 1.75 -17.67
C HIS A 96 -5.63 0.79 -16.76
N PHE A 97 -6.10 0.71 -15.51
CA PHE A 97 -5.69 -0.29 -14.54
C PHE A 97 -6.90 -0.76 -13.73
N PHE A 98 -6.71 -1.82 -12.96
CA PHE A 98 -7.79 -2.41 -12.16
C PHE A 98 -7.54 -2.22 -10.67
N ILE A 99 -8.60 -2.16 -9.87
CA ILE A 99 -8.53 -2.10 -8.41
C ILE A 99 -9.36 -3.24 -7.83
N LEU A 100 -8.77 -4.08 -6.99
CA LEU A 100 -9.48 -5.15 -6.31
C LEU A 100 -10.57 -4.58 -5.38
N ASN A 101 -11.80 -5.08 -5.42
CA ASN A 101 -12.89 -4.54 -4.61
C ASN A 101 -13.42 -5.47 -3.50
N LYS A 102 -12.90 -6.70 -3.40
CA LYS A 102 -13.26 -7.69 -2.37
C LYS A 102 -12.04 -8.23 -1.62
N GLY A 103 -12.29 -8.67 -0.40
CA GLY A 103 -11.31 -9.21 0.53
C GLY A 103 -10.54 -8.13 1.29
N LEU A 104 -9.65 -8.57 2.17
CA LEU A 104 -8.80 -7.69 2.98
C LEU A 104 -7.79 -6.89 2.15
N ASN A 105 -7.54 -7.30 0.90
CA ASN A 105 -6.65 -6.61 -0.04
C ASN A 105 -7.39 -5.61 -0.95
N SER A 106 -8.65 -5.29 -0.63
CA SER A 106 -9.42 -4.30 -1.37
C SER A 106 -8.69 -2.96 -1.48
N GLY A 107 -8.78 -2.32 -2.65
CA GLY A 107 -8.01 -1.13 -2.99
C GLY A 107 -6.65 -1.40 -3.65
N LYS A 108 -6.21 -2.67 -3.69
CA LYS A 108 -4.96 -3.06 -4.34
C LYS A 108 -5.06 -2.84 -5.86
N PRO A 109 -4.14 -2.07 -6.45
CA PRO A 109 -4.10 -1.90 -7.90
C PRO A 109 -3.52 -3.14 -8.59
N LEU A 110 -4.05 -3.45 -9.76
CA LEU A 110 -3.76 -4.64 -10.56
C LEU A 110 -3.57 -4.25 -12.03
N LEU A 111 -2.62 -4.91 -12.69
CA LEU A 111 -2.37 -4.73 -14.13
C LEU A 111 -3.30 -5.58 -15.00
N LYS A 112 -3.76 -6.72 -14.46
CA LYS A 112 -4.69 -7.64 -15.13
C LYS A 112 -6.04 -7.59 -14.44
N SER A 113 -7.12 -7.78 -15.20
CA SER A 113 -8.46 -7.84 -14.66
C SER A 113 -8.69 -9.09 -13.82
N CYS A 114 -9.69 -9.04 -12.94
CA CYS A 114 -10.19 -10.18 -12.18
C CYS A 114 -11.70 -10.04 -11.97
N ALA A 115 -12.37 -11.09 -11.47
CA ALA A 115 -13.83 -11.10 -11.34
C ALA A 115 -14.39 -10.04 -10.37
N ASN A 116 -13.58 -9.57 -9.42
CA ASN A 116 -13.97 -8.64 -8.37
C ASN A 116 -13.05 -7.40 -8.41
N CYS A 117 -13.09 -6.68 -9.53
CA CYS A 117 -12.35 -5.43 -9.65
C CYS A 117 -13.19 -4.28 -10.20
N PHE A 118 -12.77 -3.08 -9.84
CA PHE A 118 -13.09 -1.87 -10.57
C PHE A 118 -12.04 -1.64 -11.66
N VAL A 119 -12.43 -0.91 -12.69
CA VAL A 119 -11.54 -0.39 -13.72
C VAL A 119 -11.44 1.12 -13.55
N VAL A 120 -10.20 1.61 -13.59
CA VAL A 120 -9.89 3.05 -13.68
C VAL A 120 -9.40 3.31 -15.10
N THR A 121 -10.10 4.16 -15.83
CA THR A 121 -9.71 4.62 -17.18
C THR A 121 -9.27 6.08 -17.12
N THR A 122 -8.14 6.38 -17.74
CA THR A 122 -7.54 7.73 -17.80
C THR A 122 -7.33 8.18 -19.23
N THR A 123 -7.05 9.47 -19.42
CA THR A 123 -6.72 10.04 -20.74
C THR A 123 -5.27 9.78 -21.14
N THR A 124 -4.33 9.88 -20.20
CA THR A 124 -2.90 9.69 -20.45
C THR A 124 -2.30 8.58 -19.60
N GLU A 125 -1.15 8.08 -20.04
CA GLU A 125 -0.39 7.02 -19.38
C GLU A 125 0.29 7.51 -18.10
N GLU A 126 0.70 8.78 -18.04
CA GLU A 126 1.31 9.41 -16.87
C GLU A 126 0.30 9.52 -15.72
N VAL A 127 -0.93 9.92 -16.04
CA VAL A 127 -2.02 9.97 -15.05
C VAL A 127 -2.35 8.57 -14.55
N LYS A 128 -2.37 7.57 -15.45
CA LYS A 128 -2.54 6.17 -15.08
C LYS A 128 -1.48 5.71 -14.10
N HIS A 129 -0.20 5.97 -14.41
CA HIS A 129 0.93 5.59 -13.56
C HIS A 129 0.83 6.24 -12.17
N THR A 130 0.50 7.53 -12.14
CA THR A 130 0.34 8.29 -10.88
C THR A 130 -0.79 7.73 -10.02
N LEU A 131 -1.97 7.52 -10.61
CA LEU A 131 -3.13 6.96 -9.90
C LEU A 131 -2.91 5.50 -9.46
N PHE A 132 -2.19 4.72 -10.26
CA PHE A 132 -1.82 3.35 -9.91
C PHE A 132 -0.97 3.32 -8.62
N HIS A 133 0.08 4.12 -8.56
CA HIS A 133 0.94 4.21 -7.36
C HIS A 133 0.23 4.85 -6.18
N LEU A 134 -0.59 5.87 -6.41
CA LEU A 134 -1.41 6.46 -5.36
C LEU A 134 -2.34 5.42 -4.74
N SER A 135 -3.04 4.62 -5.56
CA SER A 135 -3.88 3.54 -5.05
C SER A 135 -3.08 2.48 -4.30
N MET A 136 -1.86 2.18 -4.74
CA MET A 136 -0.96 1.27 -4.04
C MET A 136 -0.61 1.81 -2.65
N MET A 137 -0.22 3.08 -2.55
CA MET A 137 0.10 3.74 -1.28
C MET A 137 -1.11 3.77 -0.34
N LEU A 138 -2.31 4.03 -0.86
CA LEU A 138 -3.55 4.03 -0.09
C LEU A 138 -3.89 2.64 0.46
N GLN A 139 -3.63 1.59 -0.32
CA GLN A 139 -3.84 0.22 0.12
C GLN A 139 -2.82 -0.21 1.18
N ILE A 140 -1.54 0.07 0.97
CA ILE A 140 -0.48 -0.23 1.96
C ILE A 140 -0.73 0.56 3.26
N GLY A 141 -1.13 1.82 3.16
CA GLY A 141 -1.47 2.66 4.31
C GLY A 141 -2.80 2.32 4.99
N GLY A 142 -3.56 1.33 4.49
CA GLY A 142 -4.82 0.91 5.10
C GLY A 142 -5.99 1.89 4.95
N PHE A 143 -5.88 2.90 4.07
CA PHE A 143 -6.93 3.90 3.89
C PHE A 143 -8.22 3.32 3.28
N TYR A 144 -8.09 2.29 2.44
CA TYR A 144 -9.24 1.55 1.93
C TYR A 144 -9.86 0.63 2.98
N ALA A 145 -9.06 0.11 3.93
CA ALA A 145 -9.52 -0.81 4.96
C ALA A 145 -10.60 -0.17 5.86
N TYR A 146 -10.51 1.14 6.10
CA TYR A 146 -11.49 1.91 6.87
C TYR A 146 -12.90 1.86 6.28
N TYR A 147 -13.03 1.76 4.95
CA TYR A 147 -14.31 1.78 4.25
C TYR A 147 -14.83 0.39 3.87
N LEU A 148 -14.18 -0.68 4.33
CA LEU A 148 -14.64 -2.03 4.06
C LEU A 148 -15.92 -2.35 4.81
N LYS A 149 -16.83 -3.02 4.11
CA LYS A 149 -18.13 -3.49 4.61
C LYS A 149 -18.24 -5.00 4.46
N GLY A 150 -19.07 -5.63 5.27
CA GLY A 150 -19.30 -7.07 5.24
C GLY A 150 -18.43 -7.82 6.26
N SER A 151 -19.02 -8.83 6.89
CA SER A 151 -18.37 -9.62 7.95
C SER A 151 -17.57 -10.80 7.42
N VAL A 152 -18.20 -11.64 6.58
CA VAL A 152 -17.55 -12.85 6.04
C VAL A 152 -16.55 -12.52 4.94
N ILE A 153 -16.96 -11.67 3.99
CA ILE A 153 -16.10 -11.21 2.88
C ILE A 153 -16.17 -9.69 2.86
N PRO A 154 -15.15 -8.99 3.38
CA PRO A 154 -15.13 -7.54 3.35
C PRO A 154 -15.01 -7.04 1.91
N PHE A 155 -15.65 -5.93 1.60
CA PHE A 155 -15.60 -5.30 0.27
C PHE A 155 -15.68 -3.78 0.37
N ILE A 156 -15.13 -3.09 -0.62
CA ILE A 156 -15.25 -1.64 -0.74
C ILE A 156 -16.27 -1.29 -1.83
N SER A 157 -17.22 -0.41 -1.52
CA SER A 157 -18.16 0.11 -2.52
C SER A 157 -17.44 1.00 -3.53
N ILE A 158 -17.97 1.06 -4.76
CA ILE A 158 -17.38 1.88 -5.82
C ILE A 158 -17.29 3.36 -5.44
N ASP A 159 -18.29 3.90 -4.73
CA ASP A 159 -18.29 5.31 -4.31
C ASP A 159 -17.25 5.59 -3.25
N ALA A 160 -17.10 4.71 -2.26
CA ALA A 160 -16.03 4.81 -1.27
C ALA A 160 -14.66 4.76 -1.93
N CYS A 161 -14.42 3.79 -2.83
CA CYS A 161 -13.15 3.68 -3.55
C CYS A 161 -12.87 4.95 -4.39
N ARG A 162 -13.88 5.44 -5.13
CA ARG A 162 -13.79 6.67 -5.92
C ARG A 162 -13.44 7.87 -5.04
N ASN A 163 -14.16 8.05 -3.93
CA ASN A 163 -13.97 9.19 -3.06
C ASN A 163 -12.61 9.14 -2.35
N THR A 164 -12.16 7.98 -1.90
CA THR A 164 -10.82 7.83 -1.31
C THR A 164 -9.74 8.22 -2.32
N LEU A 165 -9.78 7.65 -3.54
CA LEU A 165 -8.78 7.93 -4.56
C LEU A 165 -8.82 9.41 -4.99
N LYS A 166 -10.02 9.95 -5.21
CA LYS A 166 -10.25 11.34 -5.61
C LYS A 166 -9.75 12.33 -4.56
N ASN A 167 -10.14 12.16 -3.30
CA ASN A 167 -9.75 13.07 -2.22
C ASN A 167 -8.24 13.07 -2.04
N SER A 168 -7.61 11.89 -2.06
CA SER A 168 -6.15 11.79 -1.96
C SER A 168 -5.45 12.44 -3.15
N TYR A 169 -5.96 12.23 -4.37
CA TYR A 169 -5.40 12.86 -5.56
C TYR A 169 -5.51 14.39 -5.50
N SER A 170 -6.69 14.93 -5.16
CA SER A 170 -6.90 16.37 -5.01
C SER A 170 -6.05 17.00 -3.92
N SER A 171 -5.87 16.33 -2.78
CA SER A 171 -5.01 16.82 -1.69
C SER A 171 -3.53 16.86 -2.08
N LEU A 172 -3.10 15.96 -2.96
CA LEU A 172 -1.69 15.85 -3.38
C LEU A 172 -1.40 16.63 -4.68
N PHE A 173 -2.43 17.04 -5.42
CA PHE A 173 -2.29 17.78 -6.67
C PHE A 173 -1.67 19.17 -6.50
N TYR A 174 -1.83 19.79 -5.32
CA TYR A 174 -1.23 21.10 -5.02
C TYR A 174 0.31 21.06 -4.97
N ASP A 175 0.91 19.88 -4.78
CA ASP A 175 2.36 19.67 -4.83
C ASP A 175 2.72 18.38 -5.62
N ALA A 176 2.54 18.45 -6.93
CA ALA A 176 2.85 17.34 -7.85
C ALA A 176 4.32 16.88 -7.75
N ILE A 177 5.24 17.80 -7.43
CA ILE A 177 6.67 17.49 -7.25
C ILE A 177 6.86 16.62 -6.01
N GLN A 178 6.18 16.94 -4.90
CA GLN A 178 6.23 16.15 -3.68
C GLN A 178 5.59 14.77 -3.87
N LEU A 179 4.47 14.67 -4.59
CA LEU A 179 3.84 13.38 -4.89
C LEU A 179 4.79 12.43 -5.61
N GLN A 180 5.50 12.91 -6.63
CA GLN A 180 6.44 12.09 -7.37
C GLN A 180 7.61 11.61 -6.50
N LYS A 181 8.10 12.45 -5.58
CA LYS A 181 9.12 12.06 -4.60
C LYS A 181 8.63 10.91 -3.71
N HIS A 182 7.41 11.00 -3.18
CA HIS A 182 6.83 9.95 -2.35
C HIS A 182 6.64 8.64 -3.11
N ILE A 183 6.17 8.70 -4.36
CA ILE A 183 6.05 7.52 -5.24
C ILE A 183 7.41 6.84 -5.41
N ASN A 184 8.47 7.62 -5.68
CA ASN A 184 9.82 7.09 -5.86
C ASN A 184 10.34 6.41 -4.58
N ILE A 185 10.12 7.01 -3.42
CA ILE A 185 10.51 6.45 -2.12
C ILE A 185 9.79 5.12 -1.86
N VAL A 186 8.46 5.08 -2.01
CA VAL A 186 7.67 3.86 -1.78
C VAL A 186 8.06 2.75 -2.77
N SER A 187 8.29 3.11 -4.03
CA SER A 187 8.77 2.15 -5.05
C SER A 187 10.13 1.56 -4.68
N ALA A 188 11.08 2.38 -4.21
CA ALA A 188 12.38 1.93 -3.75
C ALA A 188 12.28 0.98 -2.55
N ILE A 189 11.40 1.29 -1.58
CA ILE A 189 11.12 0.43 -0.42
C ILE A 189 10.55 -0.92 -0.88
N ASN A 190 9.53 -0.91 -1.73
CA ASN A 190 8.91 -2.13 -2.26
C ASN A 190 9.90 -3.00 -3.05
N LYS A 191 10.85 -2.40 -3.76
CA LYS A 191 11.91 -3.14 -4.46
C LYS A 191 12.81 -3.85 -3.46
N LYS A 192 13.25 -3.15 -2.41
CA LYS A 192 14.12 -3.71 -1.37
C LYS A 192 13.42 -4.81 -0.56
N GLU A 193 12.14 -4.62 -0.23
CA GLU A 193 11.32 -5.65 0.43
C GLU A 193 11.29 -6.95 -0.39
N LYS A 194 11.07 -6.85 -1.72
CA LYS A 194 11.09 -8.02 -2.62
C LYS A 194 12.46 -8.70 -2.67
N GLU A 195 13.55 -7.93 -2.69
CA GLU A 195 14.92 -8.47 -2.66
C GLU A 195 15.15 -9.26 -1.36
N LEU A 196 14.74 -8.72 -0.21
CA LEU A 196 14.86 -9.39 1.08
C LEU A 196 14.00 -10.66 1.15
N HIS A 197 12.76 -10.63 0.66
CA HIS A 197 11.91 -11.82 0.58
C HIS A 197 12.55 -12.94 -0.24
N LYS A 198 13.24 -12.60 -1.34
CA LYS A 198 13.97 -13.59 -2.15
C LYS A 198 15.15 -14.20 -1.39
N ILE A 199 15.86 -13.41 -0.58
CA ILE A 199 16.94 -13.90 0.28
C ILE A 199 16.37 -14.88 1.33
N ILE A 200 15.28 -14.51 2.00
CA ILE A 200 14.62 -15.38 2.99
C ILE A 200 14.21 -16.71 2.36
N SER A 201 13.65 -16.69 1.14
CA SER A 201 13.32 -17.91 0.39
C SER A 201 14.54 -18.79 0.14
N LYS A 202 15.64 -18.21 -0.35
CA LYS A 202 16.89 -18.95 -0.59
C LYS A 202 17.49 -19.54 0.69
N MET A 203 17.39 -18.82 1.81
CA MET A 203 17.83 -19.33 3.10
C MET A 203 17.01 -20.54 3.55
N ALA A 204 15.71 -20.58 3.26
CA ALA A 204 14.87 -21.75 3.52
C ALA A 204 15.34 -22.96 2.68
N ASP A 205 15.61 -22.75 1.40
CA ASP A 205 16.09 -23.80 0.50
C ASP A 205 17.47 -24.35 0.94
N LEU A 206 18.38 -23.45 1.36
CA LEU A 206 19.69 -23.83 1.87
C LEU A 206 19.58 -24.74 3.10
N LYS A 207 18.69 -24.40 4.05
CA LYS A 207 18.46 -25.23 5.25
C LYS A 207 17.98 -26.63 4.87
N VAL A 208 17.03 -26.73 3.94
CA VAL A 208 16.51 -28.01 3.46
C VAL A 208 17.63 -28.83 2.80
N SER A 209 18.41 -28.22 1.91
CA SER A 209 19.52 -28.89 1.23
C SER A 209 20.59 -29.39 2.21
N TYR A 210 20.93 -28.58 3.22
CA TYR A 210 21.90 -28.97 4.23
C TYR A 210 21.45 -30.19 5.04
N ILE A 211 20.19 -30.18 5.50
CA ILE A 211 19.59 -31.31 6.24
C ILE A 211 19.58 -32.58 5.37
N GLN A 212 19.18 -32.48 4.10
CA GLN A 212 19.20 -33.61 3.17
C GLN A 212 20.61 -34.17 2.98
N SER A 213 21.62 -33.29 2.89
CA SER A 213 23.02 -33.72 2.74
C SER A 213 23.54 -34.47 3.97
N LEU A 214 23.15 -34.04 5.18
CA LEU A 214 23.49 -34.73 6.43
C LEU A 214 22.93 -36.15 6.46
N PHE A 215 21.62 -36.33 6.23
CA PHE A 215 21.00 -37.66 6.27
C PHE A 215 21.53 -38.57 5.15
N SER A 216 21.81 -38.02 3.97
CA SER A 216 22.41 -38.79 2.87
C SER A 216 23.81 -39.30 3.22
N LYS A 217 24.59 -38.54 3.99
CA LYS A 217 25.92 -38.96 4.48
C LYS A 217 25.79 -40.07 5.52
N MET A 218 24.89 -39.90 6.49
CA MET A 218 24.63 -40.91 7.52
C MET A 218 24.20 -42.26 6.93
N GLN A 219 23.40 -42.26 5.86
CA GLN A 219 22.99 -43.50 5.19
C GLN A 219 24.15 -44.21 4.48
N LYS A 220 25.14 -43.48 3.98
CA LYS A 220 26.32 -44.07 3.32
C LYS A 220 27.31 -44.66 4.33
N GLU A 221 27.37 -44.12 5.53
CA GLU A 221 28.26 -44.60 6.61
C GLU A 221 27.68 -45.84 7.33
N ALA A 222 26.41 -46.16 7.11
CA ALA A 222 25.73 -47.31 7.72
C ALA A 222 25.79 -48.61 6.87
N ILE A 223 26.45 -48.57 5.70
CA ILE A 223 26.66 -49.69 4.76
C ILE A 223 28.13 -50.07 4.79
#